data_AF-R7P8P7-F1
#
_entry.id   AF-R7P8P7-F1
#
_cell.length_a   1.000
_cell.length_b   1.000
_cell.length_c   1.000
_cell.angle_alpha   90.00
_cell.angle_beta   90.00
_cell.angle_gamma   90.00
#
_symmetry.space_group_name_H-M   'P 1'
#
loop_
_entity.id
_entity.type
_entity.pdbx_description
1 polymer ?
#
loop_
_entity_poly.entity_id
_entity_poly.type
_entity_poly.pdbx_seq_one_letter_code
_entity_poly.pdbx_strand_id
1 'polypeptide(L)'
;MNNDLKIIKKKYGEEMSHFARDNFPVILEQSGLLPKIFEDSFHESHYLYHDLLMNNKLLDFKRFIYSSLDSSRCLNLNSDLTPEELLDKAGYILKECLTESDIQKYKKYYAPNEELCTFKGNRLDKCRVFFAVKKDVDSIKRINFPKPKRDDLYGTSVMSIQFTSDGTNTLSIKNRYNHRVNNPDATLSNNLDNIIPGLTKSFEKHKGIKQNITNETNFEIPGYVKANDGKFYKYNREINNIYYCPDNIIIDNFNVLKYDKSRYLLIDHLIIDLSLKKIIIHDDTLQESIHNLFDNIEKISILSNNDIKIITIINKDNKEMDISIDKFNNIKNIKLINCFNIPDNFLKTSAFIESCSLPNTITIGNNFLRSNYMLHNIYAPTLEVIQDDFLALNGLLKDLNLPSLKEVGNNFLKTNEVLDFINVSSLEIIKDNFLRDNKNLRKLFLPNIKYTGKYMLDSNRFVKITQTERSK
;
A
#
# COMPACT_ATOMS: atom_id res chain seq x y z
N MET A 1 -8.62 18.05 19.26
CA MET A 1 -8.68 16.98 18.24
C MET A 1 -9.55 15.86 18.77
N ASN A 2 -10.58 15.45 18.01
CA ASN A 2 -11.48 14.34 18.34
C ASN A 2 -10.66 13.08 18.71
N ASN A 3 -11.04 12.37 19.78
CA ASN A 3 -10.32 11.17 20.24
C ASN A 3 -10.33 10.07 19.17
N ASP A 4 -11.41 9.94 18.39
CA ASP A 4 -11.50 9.01 17.28
C ASP A 4 -10.40 9.28 16.23
N LEU A 5 -10.21 10.55 15.87
CA LEU A 5 -9.15 10.95 14.94
C LEU A 5 -7.74 10.67 15.50
N LYS A 6 -7.54 10.72 16.82
CA LYS A 6 -6.26 10.30 17.43
C LYS A 6 -6.02 8.80 17.25
N ILE A 7 -7.06 7.98 17.40
CA ILE A 7 -6.98 6.53 17.20
C ILE A 7 -6.67 6.22 15.73
N ILE A 8 -7.42 6.83 14.80
CA ILE A 8 -7.17 6.67 13.36
C ILE A 8 -5.75 7.12 13.00
N LYS A 9 -5.30 8.28 13.50
CA LYS A 9 -3.92 8.77 13.27
C LYS A 9 -2.88 7.77 13.76
N LYS A 10 -3.08 7.17 14.94
CA LYS A 10 -2.14 6.22 15.55
C LYS A 10 -2.04 4.90 14.79
N LYS A 11 -3.15 4.40 14.23
CA LYS A 11 -3.22 3.07 13.60
C LYS A 11 -3.05 3.10 12.08
N TYR A 12 -3.52 4.16 11.44
CA TYR A 12 -3.61 4.27 9.98
C TYR A 12 -2.90 5.50 9.40
N GLY A 13 -2.20 6.27 10.24
CA GLY A 13 -1.38 7.40 9.82
C GLY A 13 -2.09 8.75 9.77
N GLU A 14 -1.29 9.80 9.65
CA GLU A 14 -1.75 11.20 9.70
C GLU A 14 -2.69 11.53 8.55
N GLU A 15 -2.30 11.21 7.32
CA GLU A 15 -3.12 11.51 6.14
C GLU A 15 -4.47 10.81 6.17
N MET A 16 -4.53 9.55 6.63
CA MET A 16 -5.81 8.87 6.84
C MET A 16 -6.68 9.59 7.88
N SER A 17 -6.08 10.12 8.95
CA SER A 17 -6.83 10.92 9.93
C SER A 17 -7.35 12.24 9.33
N HIS A 18 -6.61 12.88 8.43
CA HIS A 18 -7.09 14.06 7.72
C HIS A 18 -8.23 13.72 6.77
N PHE A 19 -8.05 12.68 5.95
CA PHE A 19 -9.09 12.16 5.06
C PHE A 19 -10.37 11.82 5.83
N ALA A 20 -10.24 11.15 6.98
CA ALA A 20 -11.35 10.76 7.82
C ALA A 20 -12.11 11.95 8.41
N ARG A 21 -11.38 12.99 8.85
CA ARG A 21 -11.98 14.25 9.34
C ARG A 21 -12.85 14.90 8.27
N ASP A 22 -12.36 14.91 7.04
CA ASP A 22 -13.00 15.63 5.94
C ASP A 22 -14.17 14.82 5.34
N ASN A 23 -14.08 13.49 5.32
CA ASN A 23 -15.03 12.63 4.62
C ASN A 23 -16.03 11.91 5.51
N PHE A 24 -15.77 11.76 6.81
CA PHE A 24 -16.66 11.07 7.77
C PHE A 24 -17.11 11.92 8.97
N PRO A 25 -17.40 13.23 8.80
CA PRO A 25 -17.72 14.11 9.92
C PRO A 25 -18.98 13.69 10.70
N VAL A 26 -19.92 13.00 10.03
CA VAL A 26 -21.15 12.47 10.62
C VAL A 26 -20.90 11.25 11.50
N ILE A 27 -20.01 10.36 11.08
CA ILE A 27 -19.67 9.16 11.85
C ILE A 27 -18.91 9.58 13.12
N LEU A 28 -18.07 10.61 13.01
CA LEU A 28 -17.28 11.19 14.11
C LEU A 28 -18.10 11.86 15.22
N GLU A 29 -19.42 12.00 15.06
CA GLU A 29 -20.30 12.48 16.12
C GLU A 29 -20.55 11.42 17.20
N GLN A 30 -20.56 10.15 16.81
CA GLN A 30 -20.68 9.04 17.73
C GLN A 30 -19.28 8.56 18.11
N SER A 31 -18.83 8.96 19.31
CA SER A 31 -17.50 8.62 19.79
C SER A 31 -17.25 7.10 19.74
N GLY A 32 -16.13 6.71 19.15
CA GLY A 32 -15.70 5.33 18.99
C GLY A 32 -16.26 4.62 17.77
N LEU A 33 -17.25 5.18 17.06
CA LEU A 33 -17.88 4.48 15.93
C LEU A 33 -16.94 4.37 14.72
N LEU A 34 -16.31 5.48 14.32
CA LEU A 34 -15.42 5.46 13.14
C LEU A 34 -14.19 4.56 13.37
N PRO A 35 -13.47 4.64 14.51
CA PRO A 35 -12.41 3.70 14.82
C PRO A 35 -12.86 2.24 14.79
N LYS A 36 -14.05 1.95 15.33
CA LYS A 36 -14.61 0.59 15.31
C LYS A 36 -14.83 0.08 13.88
N ILE A 37 -15.43 0.88 13.00
CA ILE A 37 -15.63 0.51 11.58
C ILE A 37 -14.28 0.18 10.92
N PHE A 38 -13.25 0.99 11.17
CA PHE A 38 -11.91 0.75 10.67
C PHE A 38 -11.31 -0.54 11.24
N GLU A 39 -11.40 -0.76 12.54
CA GLU A 39 -10.83 -1.93 13.21
C GLU A 39 -11.53 -3.24 12.84
N ASP A 40 -12.83 -3.19 12.57
CA ASP A 40 -13.63 -4.33 12.11
C ASP A 40 -13.35 -4.67 10.63
N SER A 41 -12.86 -3.69 9.85
CA SER A 41 -12.69 -3.85 8.39
C SER A 41 -11.24 -3.91 7.92
N PHE A 42 -10.27 -3.37 8.66
CA PHE A 42 -8.88 -3.23 8.21
C PHE A 42 -7.90 -3.57 9.31
N HIS A 43 -6.90 -4.39 8.96
CA HIS A 43 -5.69 -4.47 9.78
C HIS A 43 -4.98 -3.12 9.80
N GLU A 44 -4.33 -2.82 10.92
CA GLU A 44 -3.57 -1.58 11.11
C GLU A 44 -2.49 -1.45 10.03
N SER A 45 -2.44 -0.29 9.37
CA SER A 45 -1.44 0.02 8.34
C SER A 45 -1.39 1.52 8.12
N HIS A 46 -0.21 2.10 8.32
CA HIS A 46 0.04 3.52 8.05
C HIS A 46 0.10 3.84 6.55
N TYR A 47 0.07 2.83 5.68
CA TYR A 47 0.13 2.97 4.23
C TYR A 47 -1.25 2.96 3.57
N LEU A 48 -2.31 2.62 4.31
CA LEU A 48 -3.65 2.44 3.74
C LEU A 48 -4.11 3.64 2.91
N TYR A 49 -3.92 4.88 3.39
CA TYR A 49 -4.30 6.07 2.62
C TYR A 49 -3.51 6.19 1.31
N HIS A 50 -2.18 6.04 1.38
CA HIS A 50 -1.32 6.11 0.19
C HIS A 50 -1.66 5.01 -0.82
N ASP A 51 -1.90 3.78 -0.36
CA ASP A 51 -2.25 2.65 -1.21
C ASP A 51 -3.61 2.90 -1.89
N LEU A 52 -4.59 3.43 -1.16
CA LEU A 52 -5.89 3.82 -1.74
C LEU A 52 -5.73 4.94 -2.78
N LEU A 53 -4.88 5.93 -2.51
CA LEU A 53 -4.61 7.03 -3.42
C LEU A 53 -3.95 6.54 -4.72
N MET A 54 -2.88 5.75 -4.61
CA MET A 54 -2.13 5.22 -5.77
C MET A 54 -2.98 4.32 -6.67
N ASN A 55 -3.95 3.62 -6.09
CA ASN A 55 -4.87 2.75 -6.82
C ASN A 55 -6.20 3.43 -7.21
N ASN A 56 -6.34 4.75 -7.02
CA ASN A 56 -7.57 5.50 -7.27
C ASN A 56 -8.81 4.94 -6.54
N LYS A 57 -8.65 4.43 -5.32
CA LYS A 57 -9.67 3.75 -4.50
C LYS A 57 -10.25 4.59 -3.36
N LEU A 58 -9.90 5.87 -3.22
CA LEU A 58 -10.40 6.72 -2.13
C LEU A 58 -11.93 6.90 -2.14
N LEU A 59 -12.55 6.98 -3.34
CA LEU A 59 -14.00 7.11 -3.48
C LEU A 59 -14.72 5.82 -3.09
N ASP A 60 -14.19 4.69 -3.57
CA ASP A 60 -14.70 3.35 -3.27
C ASP A 60 -14.60 3.07 -1.76
N PHE A 61 -13.44 3.39 -1.16
CA PHE A 61 -13.23 3.29 0.29
C PHE A 61 -14.24 4.13 1.08
N LYS A 62 -14.52 5.35 0.64
CA LYS A 62 -15.53 6.21 1.27
C LYS A 62 -16.92 5.57 1.21
N ARG A 63 -17.33 5.03 0.05
CA ARG A 63 -18.60 4.31 -0.10
C ARG A 63 -18.66 3.09 0.80
N PHE A 64 -17.59 2.30 0.86
CA PHE A 64 -17.45 1.15 1.75
C PHE A 64 -17.69 1.53 3.22
N ILE A 65 -16.99 2.54 3.75
CA ILE A 65 -17.16 2.99 5.14
C ILE A 65 -18.60 3.42 5.45
N TYR A 66 -19.25 4.14 4.52
CA TYR A 66 -20.64 4.54 4.71
C TYR A 66 -21.63 3.38 4.58
N SER A 67 -21.33 2.36 3.77
CA SER A 67 -22.15 1.15 3.64
C SER A 67 -22.16 0.29 4.90
N SER A 68 -21.15 0.45 5.77
CA SER A 68 -21.10 -0.17 7.09
C SER A 68 -22.03 0.48 8.13
N LEU A 69 -22.76 1.54 7.77
CA LEU A 69 -23.75 2.17 8.64
C LEU A 69 -25.15 1.57 8.38
N ASP A 70 -25.90 1.28 9.44
CA ASP A 70 -27.30 0.88 9.31
C ASP A 70 -28.11 1.96 8.56
N SER A 71 -28.80 1.52 7.50
CA SER A 71 -29.59 2.33 6.56
C SER A 71 -30.81 3.06 7.17
N SER A 72 -30.98 2.99 8.49
CA SER A 72 -32.15 3.48 9.23
C SER A 72 -32.22 5.00 9.41
N ARG A 73 -31.28 5.78 8.86
CA ARG A 73 -31.22 7.25 9.04
C ARG A 73 -32.10 8.07 8.08
N CYS A 74 -32.78 7.46 7.10
CA CYS A 74 -33.65 8.19 6.18
C CYS A 74 -35.12 8.03 6.59
N LEU A 75 -35.68 9.00 7.33
CA LEU A 75 -37.12 9.13 7.48
C LEU A 75 -37.70 9.53 6.11
N ASN A 76 -38.31 8.57 5.42
CA ASN A 76 -39.03 8.78 4.17
C ASN A 76 -40.31 9.61 4.42
N LEU A 77 -40.17 10.93 4.46
CA LEU A 77 -41.30 11.86 4.41
C LEU A 77 -41.41 12.40 2.98
N ASN A 78 -42.50 12.07 2.30
CA ASN A 78 -42.81 12.63 0.99
C ASN A 78 -43.23 14.09 1.17
N SER A 79 -42.45 15.02 0.64
CA SER A 79 -42.82 16.42 0.46
C SER A 79 -42.67 16.76 -1.02
N ASP A 80 -43.71 17.33 -1.64
CA ASP A 80 -43.65 17.83 -3.01
C ASP A 80 -42.99 19.20 -3.12
N LEU A 81 -42.78 19.88 -1.98
CA LEU A 81 -42.19 21.21 -1.91
C LEU A 81 -40.71 21.20 -2.28
N THR A 82 -40.26 22.29 -2.89
CA THR A 82 -38.85 22.55 -3.23
C THR A 82 -38.00 22.81 -2.00
N PRO A 83 -36.66 22.68 -2.08
CA PRO A 83 -35.77 23.01 -0.97
C PRO A 83 -35.95 24.44 -0.48
N GLU A 84 -36.16 25.38 -1.41
CA GLU A 84 -36.42 26.79 -1.11
C GLU A 84 -37.70 26.98 -0.29
N GLU A 85 -38.81 26.34 -0.66
CA GLU A 85 -40.08 26.43 0.07
C GLU A 85 -40.01 25.79 1.47
N LEU A 86 -39.31 24.66 1.59
CA LEU A 86 -39.12 24.01 2.89
C LEU A 86 -38.25 24.86 3.83
N LEU A 87 -37.16 25.43 3.32
CA LEU A 87 -36.32 26.33 4.10
C LEU A 87 -37.08 27.61 4.45
N ASP A 88 -37.90 28.14 3.54
CA ASP A 88 -38.74 29.31 3.78
C ASP A 88 -39.68 29.09 4.98
N LYS A 89 -40.30 27.89 5.05
CA LYS A 89 -41.12 27.44 6.20
C LYS A 89 -40.29 27.28 7.48
N ALA A 90 -39.04 26.85 7.38
CA ALA A 90 -38.11 26.77 8.50
C ALA A 90 -37.55 28.15 8.92
N GLY A 91 -37.96 29.24 8.24
CA GLY A 91 -37.52 30.60 8.54
C GLY A 91 -36.22 31.01 7.86
N TYR A 92 -35.81 30.30 6.80
CA TYR A 92 -34.57 30.50 6.07
C TYR A 92 -34.82 30.93 4.62
N ILE A 93 -33.91 31.72 4.09
CA ILE A 93 -33.78 32.01 2.67
C ILE A 93 -32.64 31.12 2.15
N LEU A 94 -32.96 30.19 1.25
CA LEU A 94 -32.00 29.31 0.61
C LEU A 94 -31.54 29.91 -0.73
N LYS A 95 -30.24 29.84 -1.01
CA LYS A 95 -29.67 30.26 -2.29
C LYS A 95 -28.54 29.32 -2.72
N GLU A 96 -28.59 28.86 -3.96
CA GLU A 96 -27.47 28.16 -4.61
C GLU A 96 -26.42 29.18 -5.09
N CYS A 97 -25.16 28.90 -4.80
CA CYS A 97 -24.02 29.70 -5.26
C CYS A 97 -23.45 29.09 -6.54
N LEU A 98 -23.44 29.86 -7.64
CA LEU A 98 -22.92 29.41 -8.93
C LEU A 98 -21.55 30.02 -9.25
N THR A 99 -21.17 31.07 -8.52
CA THR A 99 -19.89 31.78 -8.68
C THR A 99 -19.23 32.03 -7.33
N GLU A 100 -17.92 32.25 -7.33
CA GLU A 100 -17.21 32.66 -6.11
C GLU A 100 -17.75 33.99 -5.56
N SER A 101 -18.20 34.90 -6.43
CA SER A 101 -18.87 36.14 -6.00
C SER A 101 -20.13 35.85 -5.18
N ASP A 102 -20.90 34.82 -5.53
CA ASP A 102 -22.07 34.42 -4.74
C ASP A 102 -21.68 33.93 -3.35
N ILE A 103 -20.61 33.15 -3.23
CA ILE A 103 -20.09 32.69 -1.94
C ILE A 103 -19.62 33.87 -1.09
N GLN A 104 -18.87 34.81 -1.66
CA GLN A 104 -18.30 35.95 -0.93
C GLN A 104 -19.36 36.87 -0.33
N LYS A 105 -20.56 36.99 -0.92
CA LYS A 105 -21.67 37.80 -0.38
C LYS A 105 -22.08 37.40 1.04
N TYR A 106 -21.85 36.15 1.43
CA TYR A 106 -22.20 35.65 2.76
C TYR A 106 -21.13 35.92 3.81
N LYS A 107 -19.92 36.32 3.41
CA LYS A 107 -18.81 36.65 4.32
C LYS A 107 -19.20 37.72 5.35
N LYS A 108 -20.05 38.69 4.95
CA LYS A 108 -20.56 39.78 5.80
C LYS A 108 -21.25 39.31 7.08
N TYR A 109 -21.73 38.06 7.11
CA TYR A 109 -22.38 37.51 8.29
C TYR A 109 -21.39 36.94 9.31
N TYR A 110 -20.12 36.71 8.97
CA TYR A 110 -19.19 36.04 9.87
C TYR A 110 -18.43 37.07 10.71
N ALA A 111 -18.24 36.78 12.00
CA ALA A 111 -17.39 37.60 12.84
C ALA A 111 -15.91 37.43 12.42
N PRO A 112 -15.04 38.42 12.69
CA PRO A 112 -13.61 38.27 12.49
C PRO A 112 -13.08 37.00 13.16
N ASN A 113 -12.27 36.22 12.43
CA ASN A 113 -11.73 34.92 12.84
C ASN A 113 -12.75 33.78 13.00
N GLU A 114 -14.00 33.95 12.57
CA GLU A 114 -14.99 32.86 12.46
C GLU A 114 -15.28 32.49 10.99
N GLU A 115 -14.59 33.12 10.04
CA GLU A 115 -14.73 32.89 8.61
C GLU A 115 -14.47 31.43 8.22
N LEU A 116 -15.32 30.88 7.35
CA LEU A 116 -15.15 29.54 6.80
C LEU A 116 -14.00 29.49 5.80
N CYS A 117 -13.33 28.34 5.71
CA CYS A 117 -12.39 28.06 4.62
C CYS A 117 -13.06 28.12 3.24
N THR A 118 -14.38 27.98 3.17
CA THR A 118 -15.22 28.21 1.99
C THR A 118 -14.95 29.58 1.33
N PHE A 119 -14.61 30.61 2.10
CA PHE A 119 -14.34 31.95 1.56
C PHE A 119 -12.94 32.12 0.94
N LYS A 120 -12.08 31.10 1.00
CA LYS A 120 -10.74 31.16 0.41
C LYS A 120 -10.71 30.90 -1.11
N GLY A 121 -11.85 30.54 -1.71
CA GLY A 121 -11.99 30.25 -3.15
C GLY A 121 -11.88 28.76 -3.50
N ASN A 122 -12.15 28.45 -4.77
CA ASN A 122 -12.10 27.11 -5.39
C ASN A 122 -13.03 26.09 -4.74
N ARG A 123 -14.08 26.53 -4.03
CA ARG A 123 -15.00 25.60 -3.38
C ARG A 123 -15.91 24.93 -4.41
N LEU A 124 -16.33 25.69 -5.42
CA LEU A 124 -17.25 25.22 -6.46
C LEU A 124 -16.62 24.13 -7.35
N ASP A 125 -15.29 24.06 -7.42
CA ASP A 125 -14.55 23.00 -8.12
C ASP A 125 -14.80 21.61 -7.52
N LYS A 126 -15.14 21.55 -6.23
CA LYS A 126 -15.24 20.29 -5.46
C LYS A 126 -16.63 20.06 -4.86
N CYS A 127 -17.46 21.09 -4.76
CA CYS A 127 -18.77 21.02 -4.12
C CYS A 127 -19.84 21.85 -4.85
N ARG A 128 -21.08 21.38 -4.86
CA ARG A 128 -22.27 22.25 -5.02
C ARG A 128 -22.55 22.94 -3.68
N VAL A 129 -22.67 24.27 -3.68
CA VAL A 129 -22.76 25.08 -2.47
C VAL A 129 -24.07 25.84 -2.43
N PHE A 130 -24.75 25.76 -1.28
CA PHE A 130 -25.93 26.53 -0.96
C PHE A 130 -25.70 27.28 0.35
N PHE A 131 -26.32 28.45 0.50
CA PHE A 131 -26.43 29.14 1.77
C PHE A 131 -27.88 29.23 2.21
N ALA A 132 -28.15 28.81 3.43
CA ALA A 132 -29.41 29.01 4.13
C ALA A 132 -29.22 30.11 5.19
N VAL A 133 -29.94 31.22 5.06
CA VAL A 133 -29.84 32.39 5.95
C VAL A 133 -31.17 32.65 6.62
N LYS A 134 -31.20 32.74 7.96
CA LYS A 134 -32.43 33.08 8.69
C LYS A 134 -32.98 34.44 8.26
N LYS A 135 -34.30 34.54 8.11
CA LYS A 135 -34.99 35.78 7.73
C LYS A 135 -34.75 36.93 8.72
N ASP A 136 -34.56 36.59 10.00
CA ASP A 136 -34.29 37.52 11.09
C ASP A 136 -32.79 37.64 11.45
N VAL A 137 -31.87 37.21 10.56
CA VAL A 137 -30.42 37.12 10.82
C VAL A 137 -29.80 38.41 11.41
N ASP A 138 -30.32 39.58 11.05
CA ASP A 138 -29.81 40.87 11.51
C ASP A 138 -30.08 41.11 13.01
N SER A 139 -31.08 40.47 13.60
CA SER A 139 -31.35 40.50 15.04
C SER A 139 -30.48 39.51 15.84
N ILE A 140 -29.89 38.51 15.17
CA ILE A 140 -29.11 37.44 15.82
C ILE A 140 -27.64 37.87 15.94
N LYS A 141 -27.29 38.46 17.09
CA LYS A 141 -25.95 39.02 17.33
C LYS A 141 -25.02 38.02 18.05
N ARG A 142 -23.78 37.92 17.56
CA ARG A 142 -22.71 37.06 18.11
C ARG A 142 -22.48 37.25 19.62
N ILE A 143 -22.61 38.49 20.09
CA ILE A 143 -22.37 38.86 21.50
C ILE A 143 -23.35 38.18 22.48
N ASN A 144 -24.53 37.78 22.01
CA ASN A 144 -25.54 37.09 22.83
C ASN A 144 -25.20 35.61 23.08
N PHE A 145 -24.14 35.08 22.46
CA PHE A 145 -23.73 33.67 22.52
C PHE A 145 -22.30 33.51 23.06
N PRO A 146 -22.00 33.93 24.30
CA PRO A 146 -20.63 33.92 24.83
C PRO A 146 -20.03 32.51 24.96
N LYS A 147 -20.87 31.48 25.05
CA LYS A 147 -20.48 30.05 25.08
C LYS A 147 -21.05 29.36 23.82
N PRO A 148 -20.33 29.42 22.69
CA PRO A 148 -20.88 28.95 21.41
C PRO A 148 -21.15 27.45 21.46
N LYS A 149 -22.32 27.04 20.98
CA LYS A 149 -22.66 25.64 20.70
C LYS A 149 -22.89 25.50 19.19
N ARG A 150 -22.44 24.38 18.62
CA ARG A 150 -22.49 24.11 17.18
C ARG A 150 -23.87 24.41 16.58
N ASP A 151 -24.92 23.93 17.24
CA ASP A 151 -26.29 23.99 16.75
C ASP A 151 -27.11 25.07 17.49
N ASP A 152 -26.48 26.08 18.11
CA ASP A 152 -27.21 27.21 18.68
C ASP A 152 -27.81 28.13 17.59
N LEU A 153 -28.65 29.07 18.02
CA LEU A 153 -29.35 29.99 17.12
C LEU A 153 -28.39 30.87 16.31
N TYR A 154 -27.23 31.27 16.85
CA TYR A 154 -26.25 32.03 16.06
C TYR A 154 -25.54 31.14 15.05
N GLY A 155 -25.05 29.97 15.47
CA GLY A 155 -24.40 29.01 14.60
C GLY A 155 -25.29 28.65 13.41
N THR A 156 -26.54 28.29 13.67
CA THR A 156 -27.51 27.87 12.64
C THR A 156 -28.18 29.04 11.91
N SER A 157 -27.93 30.31 12.27
CA SER A 157 -28.55 31.46 11.58
C SER A 157 -28.05 31.65 10.14
N VAL A 158 -26.84 31.16 9.83
CA VAL A 158 -26.26 31.14 8.49
C VAL A 158 -25.56 29.80 8.32
N MET A 159 -26.07 28.97 7.43
CA MET A 159 -25.51 27.64 7.14
C MET A 159 -25.02 27.57 5.70
N SER A 160 -23.80 27.11 5.50
CA SER A 160 -23.30 26.69 4.19
C SER A 160 -23.56 25.19 4.03
N ILE A 161 -24.54 24.85 3.19
CA ILE A 161 -24.92 23.47 2.86
C ILE A 161 -24.14 23.09 1.60
N GLN A 162 -23.27 22.09 1.70
CA GLN A 162 -22.34 21.72 0.63
C GLN A 162 -22.50 20.22 0.31
N PHE A 163 -22.54 19.89 -0.97
CA PHE A 163 -22.54 18.51 -1.45
C PHE A 163 -21.30 18.27 -2.31
N THR A 164 -20.55 17.20 -2.05
CA THR A 164 -19.35 16.88 -2.84
C THR A 164 -19.70 16.53 -4.29
N SER A 165 -18.91 17.03 -5.24
CA SER A 165 -19.07 16.77 -6.67
C SER A 165 -18.45 15.43 -7.13
N ASP A 166 -18.02 14.58 -6.19
CA ASP A 166 -17.37 13.27 -6.42
C ASP A 166 -18.35 12.15 -6.81
N GLY A 167 -19.60 12.49 -7.15
CA GLY A 167 -20.66 11.55 -7.49
C GLY A 167 -21.35 10.90 -6.28
N THR A 168 -20.82 11.03 -5.06
CA THR A 168 -21.51 10.58 -3.83
C THR A 168 -22.52 11.60 -3.32
N ASN A 169 -22.32 12.88 -3.66
CA ASN A 169 -23.09 14.01 -3.11
C ASN A 169 -23.03 14.03 -1.57
N THR A 170 -21.88 13.74 -0.97
CA THR A 170 -21.74 13.74 0.51
C THR A 170 -22.04 15.12 1.07
N LEU A 171 -22.96 15.17 2.03
CA LEU A 171 -23.43 16.41 2.65
C LEU A 171 -22.49 16.89 3.77
N SER A 172 -22.14 18.17 3.74
CA SER A 172 -21.53 18.92 4.84
C SER A 172 -22.29 20.22 5.06
N ILE A 173 -22.86 20.38 6.25
CA ILE A 173 -23.53 21.59 6.72
C ILE A 173 -22.55 22.30 7.66
N LYS A 174 -22.05 23.44 7.22
CA LYS A 174 -21.13 24.29 7.99
C LYS A 174 -21.91 25.44 8.60
N ASN A 175 -21.77 25.63 9.91
CA ASN A 175 -22.42 26.74 10.61
C ASN A 175 -21.56 28.01 10.60
N ARG A 176 -22.07 29.05 11.25
CA ARG A 176 -21.45 30.37 11.37
C ARG A 176 -20.19 30.39 12.24
N TYR A 177 -19.98 29.37 13.07
CA TYR A 177 -18.75 29.13 13.82
C TYR A 177 -17.78 28.26 13.04
N ASN A 178 -16.52 28.69 12.92
CA ASN A 178 -15.44 27.83 12.46
C ASN A 178 -14.90 26.97 13.64
N HIS A 179 -13.58 26.86 13.82
CA HIS A 179 -12.90 26.04 14.84
C HIS A 179 -13.19 26.40 16.32
N ARG A 180 -14.17 27.27 16.60
CA ARG A 180 -14.62 27.62 17.96
C ARG A 180 -15.54 26.58 18.58
N VAL A 181 -16.12 25.68 17.78
CA VAL A 181 -16.96 24.56 18.22
C VAL A 181 -16.36 23.25 17.72
N ASN A 182 -16.69 22.14 18.37
CA ASN A 182 -16.28 20.81 17.90
C ASN A 182 -17.05 20.43 16.62
N ASN A 183 -16.35 19.86 15.63
CA ASN A 183 -16.89 19.41 14.35
C ASN A 183 -17.88 20.42 13.70
N PRO A 184 -17.45 21.66 13.39
CA PRO A 184 -18.32 22.69 12.83
C PRO A 184 -18.90 22.32 11.44
N ASP A 185 -18.26 21.38 10.76
CA ASP A 185 -18.62 20.87 9.44
C ASP A 185 -19.68 19.75 9.46
N ALA A 186 -20.22 19.46 10.66
CA ALA A 186 -21.27 18.47 10.96
C ALA A 186 -22.49 19.13 11.64
N THR A 187 -22.84 20.36 11.25
CA THR A 187 -23.97 21.09 11.85
C THR A 187 -25.26 20.32 11.62
N LEU A 188 -26.11 20.22 12.65
CA LEU A 188 -27.33 19.42 12.62
C LEU A 188 -27.09 17.96 12.16
N SER A 189 -25.94 17.40 12.51
CA SER A 189 -25.51 16.04 12.14
C SER A 189 -25.39 15.79 10.63
N ASN A 190 -25.19 16.84 9.83
CA ASN A 190 -25.31 16.81 8.36
C ASN A 190 -26.56 16.03 7.91
N ASN A 191 -27.68 16.28 8.58
CA ASN A 191 -28.96 15.75 8.18
C ASN A 191 -29.86 16.94 7.83
N LEU A 192 -30.22 17.06 6.55
CA LEU A 192 -31.10 18.12 6.09
C LEU A 192 -32.47 18.05 6.78
N ASP A 193 -32.93 16.84 7.12
CA ASP A 193 -34.21 16.64 7.77
C ASP A 193 -34.23 17.14 9.23
N ASN A 194 -33.06 17.38 9.84
CA ASN A 194 -32.94 18.06 11.13
C ASN A 194 -33.16 19.59 11.02
N ILE A 195 -33.07 20.18 9.82
CA ILE A 195 -33.51 21.56 9.58
C ILE A 195 -35.04 21.59 9.49
N ILE A 196 -35.57 20.75 8.59
CA ILE A 196 -37.01 20.53 8.43
C ILE A 196 -37.23 19.17 7.76
N PRO A 197 -38.16 18.33 8.27
CA PRO A 197 -38.39 17.01 7.70
C PRO A 197 -38.79 17.03 6.21
N GLY A 198 -38.23 16.10 5.42
CA GLY A 198 -38.49 15.96 3.99
C GLY A 198 -37.53 16.76 3.09
N LEU A 199 -36.59 17.51 3.68
CA LEU A 199 -35.64 18.33 2.96
C LEU A 199 -34.64 17.49 2.16
N THR A 200 -34.17 16.36 2.70
CA THR A 200 -33.25 15.48 1.96
C THR A 200 -33.86 15.03 0.63
N LYS A 201 -35.10 14.53 0.68
CA LYS A 201 -35.84 14.06 -0.50
C LYS A 201 -36.17 15.19 -1.46
N SER A 202 -36.43 16.39 -0.95
CA SER A 202 -36.66 17.57 -1.77
C SER A 202 -35.42 17.97 -2.58
N PHE A 203 -34.22 17.94 -1.99
CA PHE A 203 -32.96 18.17 -2.71
C PHE A 203 -32.70 17.09 -3.78
N GLU A 204 -33.01 15.83 -3.50
CA GLU A 204 -32.94 14.75 -4.50
C GLU A 204 -33.87 15.02 -5.68
N LYS A 205 -35.18 15.26 -5.41
CA LYS A 205 -36.21 15.43 -6.43
C LYS A 205 -36.01 16.67 -7.29
N HIS A 206 -35.71 17.82 -6.68
CA HIS A 206 -35.76 19.13 -7.35
C HIS A 206 -34.39 19.66 -7.78
N LYS A 207 -33.30 19.18 -7.17
CA LYS A 207 -31.93 19.61 -7.51
C LYS A 207 -31.08 18.48 -8.10
N GLY A 208 -31.62 17.27 -8.19
CA GLY A 208 -30.91 16.08 -8.69
C GLY A 208 -29.78 15.61 -7.75
N ILE A 209 -29.79 16.06 -6.49
CA ILE A 209 -28.74 15.76 -5.53
C ILE A 209 -29.13 14.50 -4.75
N LYS A 210 -28.88 13.34 -5.36
CA LYS A 210 -29.07 12.05 -4.71
C LYS A 210 -27.79 11.66 -3.96
N GLN A 211 -27.89 11.47 -2.65
CA GLN A 211 -26.76 10.94 -1.87
C GLN A 211 -26.56 9.46 -2.24
N ASN A 212 -25.56 9.19 -3.07
CA ASN A 212 -25.27 7.86 -3.59
C ASN A 212 -24.26 7.16 -2.68
N ILE A 213 -24.75 6.66 -1.55
CA ILE A 213 -24.05 5.66 -0.76
C ILE A 213 -24.54 4.31 -1.27
N THR A 214 -24.03 3.89 -2.43
CA THR A 214 -24.29 2.53 -2.91
C THR A 214 -23.44 1.56 -2.12
N ASN A 215 -24.04 0.48 -1.61
CA ASN A 215 -23.32 -0.61 -0.98
C ASN A 215 -22.32 -1.19 -1.98
N GLU A 216 -21.03 -0.96 -1.74
CA GLU A 216 -19.97 -1.55 -2.56
C GLU A 216 -19.69 -2.94 -2.02
N THR A 217 -20.46 -3.93 -2.49
CA THR A 217 -20.34 -5.33 -2.06
C THR A 217 -19.00 -5.95 -2.47
N ASN A 218 -18.31 -5.36 -3.46
CA ASN A 218 -17.07 -5.86 -4.06
C ASN A 218 -15.91 -4.87 -3.86
N PHE A 219 -15.80 -4.29 -2.66
CA PHE A 219 -14.68 -3.41 -2.35
C PHE A 219 -13.36 -4.21 -2.31
N GLU A 220 -12.44 -3.87 -3.20
CA GLU A 220 -11.13 -4.49 -3.33
C GLU A 220 -10.03 -3.42 -3.41
N ILE A 221 -8.88 -3.70 -2.80
CA ILE A 221 -7.70 -2.83 -2.83
C ILE A 221 -6.53 -3.67 -3.37
N PRO A 222 -5.91 -3.29 -4.50
CA PRO A 222 -4.72 -4.00 -4.98
C PRO A 222 -3.62 -4.07 -3.91
N GLY A 223 -3.04 -5.27 -3.72
CA GLY A 223 -2.06 -5.54 -2.66
C GLY A 223 -2.67 -5.75 -1.27
N TYR A 224 -3.99 -5.94 -1.19
CA TYR A 224 -4.69 -6.35 0.04
C TYR A 224 -5.53 -7.59 -0.18
N VAL A 225 -5.62 -8.43 0.85
CA VAL A 225 -6.50 -9.61 0.89
C VAL A 225 -7.50 -9.45 2.03
N LYS A 226 -8.77 -9.80 1.78
CA LYS A 226 -9.79 -9.88 2.83
C LYS A 226 -9.74 -11.27 3.47
N ALA A 227 -9.43 -11.34 4.76
CA ALA A 227 -9.40 -12.60 5.50
C ALA A 227 -10.79 -13.00 6.03
N ASN A 228 -10.90 -14.24 6.52
CA ASN A 228 -12.14 -14.79 7.09
C ASN A 228 -12.63 -14.05 8.33
N ASP A 229 -11.76 -13.29 9.01
CA ASP A 229 -12.14 -12.41 10.13
C ASP A 229 -12.82 -11.10 9.67
N GLY A 230 -13.00 -10.92 8.35
CA GLY A 230 -13.65 -9.77 7.74
C GLY A 230 -12.69 -8.62 7.41
N LYS A 231 -11.42 -8.68 7.81
CA LYS A 231 -10.48 -7.57 7.67
C LYS A 231 -9.64 -7.65 6.41
N PHE A 232 -9.30 -6.50 5.86
CA PHE A 232 -8.30 -6.36 4.80
C PHE A 232 -6.89 -6.28 5.39
N TYR A 233 -5.99 -7.09 4.85
CA TYR A 233 -4.57 -7.17 5.21
C TYR A 233 -3.72 -6.78 4.00
N LYS A 234 -2.82 -5.81 4.18
CA LYS A 234 -1.77 -5.54 3.19
C LYS A 234 -0.85 -6.74 3.13
N TYR A 235 -0.53 -7.21 1.93
CA TYR A 235 0.47 -8.26 1.74
C TYR A 235 1.59 -7.77 0.83
N ASN A 236 2.80 -8.25 1.08
CA ASN A 236 3.93 -7.97 0.20
C ASN A 236 3.95 -8.95 -0.97
N ARG A 237 3.49 -10.18 -0.71
CA ARG A 237 3.53 -11.27 -1.67
C ARG A 237 2.46 -12.32 -1.43
N GLU A 238 1.99 -12.89 -2.54
CA GLU A 238 1.13 -14.07 -2.57
C GLU A 238 1.88 -15.22 -3.27
N ILE A 239 1.83 -16.42 -2.68
CA ILE A 239 2.31 -17.67 -3.28
C ILE A 239 1.31 -18.76 -2.92
N ASN A 240 0.78 -19.51 -3.89
CA ASN A 240 -0.15 -20.63 -3.63
C ASN A 240 -1.34 -20.27 -2.69
N ASN A 241 -1.92 -19.07 -2.84
CA ASN A 241 -2.99 -18.55 -1.97
C ASN A 241 -2.58 -18.34 -0.49
N ILE A 242 -1.27 -18.20 -0.25
CA ILE A 242 -0.67 -17.82 1.01
C ILE A 242 -0.11 -16.41 0.85
N TYR A 243 -0.62 -15.49 1.66
CA TYR A 243 -0.24 -14.09 1.62
C TYR A 243 0.70 -13.79 2.78
N TYR A 244 1.89 -13.31 2.45
CA TYR A 244 2.90 -12.91 3.41
C TYR A 244 2.76 -11.41 3.66
N CYS A 245 2.31 -11.08 4.87
CA CYS A 245 1.98 -9.73 5.28
C CYS A 245 3.10 -9.12 6.13
N PRO A 246 3.21 -7.77 6.16
CA PRO A 246 3.94 -7.09 7.21
C PRO A 246 3.46 -7.50 8.62
N ASP A 247 4.21 -7.10 9.65
CA ASP A 247 3.86 -7.33 11.05
C ASP A 247 3.81 -8.79 11.52
N ASN A 248 4.54 -9.69 10.86
CA ASN A 248 4.60 -11.13 11.19
C ASN A 248 3.24 -11.83 11.05
N ILE A 249 2.55 -11.57 9.94
CA ILE A 249 1.24 -12.13 9.66
C ILE A 249 1.33 -12.94 8.37
N ILE A 250 0.72 -14.13 8.38
CA ILE A 250 0.48 -14.93 7.18
C ILE A 250 -1.03 -15.10 7.06
N ILE A 251 -1.58 -14.88 5.86
CA ILE A 251 -2.95 -15.27 5.53
C ILE A 251 -2.88 -16.53 4.68
N ASP A 252 -3.23 -17.67 5.25
CA ASP A 252 -3.19 -18.97 4.56
C ASP A 252 -4.62 -19.40 4.23
N ASN A 253 -4.97 -19.42 2.94
CA ASN A 253 -6.32 -19.73 2.48
C ASN A 253 -7.38 -18.90 3.23
N PHE A 254 -7.13 -17.59 3.31
CA PHE A 254 -7.94 -16.59 4.03
C PHE A 254 -7.96 -16.71 5.57
N ASN A 255 -7.22 -17.65 6.16
CA ASN A 255 -7.08 -17.78 7.61
C ASN A 255 -5.91 -16.95 8.14
N VAL A 256 -6.15 -16.16 9.19
CA VAL A 256 -5.14 -15.27 9.77
C VAL A 256 -4.23 -16.04 10.74
N LEU A 257 -2.95 -16.13 10.43
CA LEU A 257 -1.91 -16.65 11.31
C LEU A 257 -1.03 -15.49 11.78
N LYS A 258 -0.99 -15.26 13.09
CA LYS A 258 -0.17 -14.20 13.71
C LYS A 258 0.97 -14.83 14.48
N TYR A 259 2.19 -14.39 14.20
CA TYR A 259 3.38 -14.85 14.89
C TYR A 259 3.85 -13.81 15.91
N ASP A 260 4.10 -14.25 17.15
CA ASP A 260 4.58 -13.37 18.21
C ASP A 260 5.94 -12.74 17.83
N LYS A 261 5.97 -11.41 17.75
CA LYS A 261 7.17 -10.61 17.42
C LYS A 261 8.31 -10.80 18.43
N SER A 262 8.03 -11.28 19.64
CA SER A 262 9.05 -11.59 20.64
C SER A 262 9.88 -12.84 20.30
N ARG A 263 9.30 -13.75 19.50
CA ARG A 263 9.89 -15.05 19.16
C ARG A 263 10.15 -15.23 17.67
N TYR A 264 9.30 -14.70 16.82
CA TYR A 264 9.35 -14.93 15.39
C TYR A 264 9.71 -13.66 14.64
N LEU A 265 10.34 -13.84 13.49
CA LEU A 265 10.57 -12.79 12.51
C LEU A 265 10.19 -13.32 11.13
N LEU A 266 9.14 -12.75 10.54
CA LEU A 266 8.71 -13.07 9.19
C LEU A 266 9.39 -12.11 8.21
N ILE A 267 10.16 -12.65 7.26
CA ILE A 267 10.86 -11.91 6.21
C ILE A 267 10.62 -12.57 4.86
N ASP A 268 10.18 -11.82 3.85
CA ASP A 268 9.61 -12.39 2.60
C ASP A 268 8.64 -13.56 2.90
N HIS A 269 9.06 -14.79 2.61
CA HIS A 269 8.32 -16.03 2.81
C HIS A 269 8.96 -16.95 3.87
N LEU A 270 9.98 -16.45 4.58
CA LEU A 270 10.76 -17.17 5.59
C LEU A 270 10.34 -16.75 7.00
N ILE A 271 10.20 -17.73 7.89
CA ILE A 271 9.99 -17.49 9.31
C ILE A 271 11.26 -17.86 10.06
N ILE A 272 11.84 -16.90 10.77
CA ILE A 272 12.96 -17.14 11.69
C ILE A 272 12.38 -17.31 13.10
N ASP A 273 12.52 -18.50 13.69
CA ASP A 273 12.23 -18.75 15.10
C ASP A 273 13.48 -18.41 15.93
N LEU A 274 13.43 -17.30 16.64
CA LEU A 274 14.53 -16.77 17.46
C LEU A 274 14.79 -17.63 18.69
N SER A 275 13.77 -18.30 19.23
CA SER A 275 13.89 -19.14 20.41
C SER A 275 14.49 -20.51 20.07
N LEU A 276 13.97 -21.15 19.02
CA LEU A 276 14.47 -22.45 18.56
C LEU A 276 15.71 -22.33 17.66
N LYS A 277 16.04 -21.11 17.21
CA LYS A 277 17.11 -20.82 16.26
C LYS A 277 16.97 -21.67 15.00
N LYS A 278 15.85 -21.50 14.30
CA LYS A 278 15.53 -22.23 13.06
C LYS A 278 14.96 -21.29 12.01
N ILE A 279 15.24 -21.60 10.75
CA ILE A 279 14.54 -21.03 9.60
C ILE A 279 13.45 -22.02 9.20
N ILE A 280 12.22 -21.53 9.08
CA ILE A 280 11.02 -22.31 8.77
C ILE A 280 10.43 -21.76 7.48
N ILE A 281 10.06 -22.66 6.58
CA ILE A 281 9.29 -22.35 5.38
C ILE A 281 7.85 -22.77 5.68
N HIS A 282 6.91 -21.83 5.61
CA HIS A 282 5.50 -22.12 5.91
C HIS A 282 4.87 -23.03 4.85
N ASP A 283 5.16 -22.76 3.57
CA ASP A 283 4.70 -23.56 2.43
C ASP A 283 5.77 -24.59 2.04
N ASP A 284 5.58 -25.84 2.42
CA ASP A 284 6.51 -26.94 2.16
C ASP A 284 6.60 -27.30 0.67
N THR A 285 5.62 -26.90 -0.14
CA THR A 285 5.60 -27.15 -1.59
C THR A 285 6.66 -26.34 -2.35
N LEU A 286 7.21 -25.27 -1.73
CA LEU A 286 8.22 -24.41 -2.36
C LEU A 286 9.58 -25.09 -2.53
N GLN A 287 9.87 -26.14 -1.74
CA GLN A 287 11.14 -26.88 -1.76
C GLN A 287 12.38 -25.98 -1.59
N GLU A 288 12.25 -24.88 -0.84
CA GLU A 288 13.34 -23.93 -0.53
C GLU A 288 14.42 -24.58 0.34
N SER A 289 15.69 -24.42 -0.01
CA SER A 289 16.79 -25.11 0.69
C SER A 289 17.56 -24.26 1.70
N ILE A 290 17.18 -22.99 1.88
CA ILE A 290 17.89 -22.06 2.79
C ILE A 290 17.99 -22.60 4.22
N HIS A 291 16.96 -23.29 4.71
CA HIS A 291 16.94 -23.90 6.04
C HIS A 291 17.93 -25.07 6.18
N ASN A 292 18.31 -25.73 5.09
CA ASN A 292 19.30 -26.80 5.08
C ASN A 292 20.73 -26.26 5.10
N LEU A 293 20.97 -25.11 4.46
CA LEU A 293 22.31 -24.50 4.45
C LEU A 293 22.70 -23.94 5.82
N PHE A 294 21.71 -23.48 6.59
CA PHE A 294 21.84 -22.88 7.92
C PHE A 294 21.04 -23.68 8.97
N ASP A 295 21.37 -24.97 9.11
CA ASP A 295 20.94 -25.79 10.23
C ASP A 295 21.75 -25.46 11.50
N ASN A 296 21.33 -25.96 12.66
CA ASN A 296 22.10 -25.83 13.92
C ASN A 296 22.57 -24.40 14.24
N ILE A 297 21.70 -23.41 14.07
CA ILE A 297 22.03 -22.00 14.27
C ILE A 297 22.49 -21.76 15.71
N GLU A 298 23.68 -21.18 15.86
CA GLU A 298 24.30 -20.86 17.14
C GLU A 298 23.89 -19.45 17.59
N LYS A 299 23.86 -18.50 16.66
CA LYS A 299 23.64 -17.09 16.97
C LYS A 299 22.77 -16.42 15.91
N ILE A 300 21.85 -15.58 16.39
CA ILE A 300 21.07 -14.65 15.57
C ILE A 300 21.26 -13.27 16.21
N SER A 301 21.68 -12.29 15.42
CA SER A 301 21.77 -10.89 15.84
C SER A 301 21.00 -10.00 14.89
N ILE A 302 20.28 -9.02 15.44
CA ILE A 302 19.44 -8.10 14.69
C ILE A 302 19.91 -6.68 15.01
N LEU A 303 20.33 -5.96 13.97
CA LEU A 303 20.69 -4.54 14.02
C LEU A 303 19.68 -3.75 13.21
N SER A 304 19.10 -2.70 13.80
CA SER A 304 18.14 -1.83 13.10
C SER A 304 18.74 -0.45 12.96
N ASN A 305 18.78 0.07 11.72
CA ASN A 305 19.24 1.41 11.41
C ASN A 305 18.21 2.10 10.50
N ASN A 306 17.42 3.02 11.07
CA ASN A 306 16.33 3.73 10.40
C ASN A 306 15.36 2.76 9.68
N ASP A 307 15.44 2.71 8.35
CA ASP A 307 14.55 1.95 7.47
C ASP A 307 15.09 0.57 7.05
N ILE A 308 16.33 0.23 7.46
CA ILE A 308 16.96 -1.04 7.13
C ILE A 308 17.23 -1.82 8.41
N LYS A 309 16.83 -3.10 8.42
CA LYS A 309 17.20 -4.05 9.46
C LYS A 309 18.16 -5.08 8.87
N ILE A 310 19.25 -5.34 9.58
CA ILE A 310 20.25 -6.35 9.23
C ILE A 310 20.10 -7.50 10.23
N ILE A 311 19.94 -8.71 9.71
CA ILE A 311 19.85 -9.95 10.48
C ILE A 311 21.09 -10.77 10.13
N THR A 312 21.91 -11.09 11.12
CA THR A 312 23.07 -11.96 10.96
C THR A 312 22.78 -13.29 11.64
N ILE A 313 22.92 -14.38 10.89
CA ILE A 313 22.72 -15.76 11.34
C ILE A 313 24.05 -16.50 11.22
N ILE A 314 24.51 -17.10 12.32
CA ILE A 314 25.74 -17.89 12.35
C ILE A 314 25.40 -19.31 12.83
N ASN A 315 25.84 -20.33 12.07
CA ASN A 315 25.70 -21.72 12.46
C ASN A 315 26.98 -22.29 13.12
N LYS A 316 26.89 -23.50 13.67
CA LYS A 316 28.02 -24.18 14.33
C LYS A 316 29.22 -24.48 13.42
N ASP A 317 29.02 -24.47 12.10
CA ASP A 317 30.10 -24.65 11.11
C ASP A 317 30.79 -23.32 10.77
N ASN A 318 30.49 -22.23 11.50
CA ASN A 318 30.93 -20.87 11.21
C ASN A 318 30.49 -20.34 9.83
N LYS A 319 29.42 -20.87 9.25
CA LYS A 319 28.73 -20.23 8.12
C LYS A 319 27.98 -19.03 8.65
N GLU A 320 28.05 -17.92 7.93
CA GLU A 320 27.38 -16.68 8.29
C GLU A 320 26.50 -16.20 7.12
N MET A 321 25.28 -15.79 7.45
CA MET A 321 24.33 -15.17 6.54
C MET A 321 23.94 -13.80 7.09
N ASP A 322 24.26 -12.75 6.36
CA ASP A 322 23.70 -11.42 6.59
C ASP A 322 22.52 -11.19 5.65
N ILE A 323 21.39 -10.77 6.21
CA ILE A 323 20.16 -10.46 5.49
C ILE A 323 19.79 -9.01 5.81
N SER A 324 19.78 -8.15 4.80
CA SER A 324 19.23 -6.80 4.93
C SER A 324 17.79 -6.79 4.43
N ILE A 325 16.87 -6.31 5.26
CA ILE A 325 15.44 -6.18 4.94
C ILE A 325 14.98 -4.74 4.98
N ASP A 326 13.94 -4.43 4.20
CA ASP A 326 13.26 -3.14 4.25
C ASP A 326 12.22 -3.07 5.39
N LYS A 327 11.56 -1.91 5.53
CA LYS A 327 10.50 -1.67 6.51
C LYS A 327 9.25 -2.55 6.37
N PHE A 328 9.08 -3.22 5.24
CA PHE A 328 8.00 -4.19 5.01
C PHE A 328 8.46 -5.61 5.27
N ASN A 329 9.70 -5.81 5.74
CA ASN A 329 10.36 -7.09 5.90
C ASN A 329 10.65 -7.83 4.57
N ASN A 330 10.76 -7.12 3.44
CA ASN A 330 11.21 -7.74 2.21
C ASN A 330 12.74 -7.88 2.22
N ILE A 331 13.27 -9.00 1.72
CA ILE A 331 14.72 -9.20 1.66
C ILE A 331 15.30 -8.39 0.49
N LYS A 332 16.25 -7.50 0.81
CA LYS A 332 16.92 -6.63 -0.16
C LYS A 332 18.33 -7.09 -0.49
N ASN A 333 19.09 -7.52 0.51
CA ASN A 333 20.47 -7.94 0.29
C ASN A 333 20.79 -9.19 1.08
N ILE A 334 21.62 -10.06 0.50
CA ILE A 334 22.10 -11.28 1.15
C ILE A 334 23.61 -11.38 0.99
N LYS A 335 24.30 -11.73 2.06
CA LYS A 335 25.72 -12.07 2.03
C LYS A 335 25.94 -13.40 2.74
N LEU A 336 26.61 -14.32 2.07
CA LEU A 336 26.95 -15.64 2.60
C LEU A 336 28.47 -15.78 2.75
N ILE A 337 28.93 -16.00 3.97
CA ILE A 337 30.36 -16.14 4.30
C ILE A 337 30.62 -17.59 4.72
N ASN A 338 31.78 -18.12 4.34
CA ASN A 338 32.17 -19.52 4.58
C ASN A 338 31.19 -20.56 3.99
N CYS A 339 30.35 -20.15 3.04
CA CYS A 339 29.42 -21.02 2.33
C CYS A 339 30.01 -21.46 0.98
N PHE A 340 30.78 -22.54 0.98
CA PHE A 340 31.49 -23.04 -0.21
C PHE A 340 30.56 -23.70 -1.24
N ASN A 341 29.49 -24.35 -0.78
CA ASN A 341 28.53 -25.05 -1.63
C ASN A 341 27.12 -24.60 -1.26
N ILE A 342 26.39 -24.08 -2.24
CA ILE A 342 24.98 -23.68 -2.07
C ILE A 342 24.10 -24.75 -2.73
N PRO A 343 23.13 -25.34 -1.99
CA PRO A 343 22.27 -26.38 -2.52
C PRO A 343 21.26 -25.87 -3.56
N ASP A 344 20.61 -26.82 -4.23
CA ASP A 344 19.48 -26.57 -5.15
C ASP A 344 18.37 -25.77 -4.48
N ASN A 345 17.64 -24.97 -5.25
CA ASN A 345 16.48 -24.18 -4.82
C ASN A 345 16.77 -23.20 -3.67
N PHE A 346 17.99 -22.67 -3.57
CA PHE A 346 18.28 -21.64 -2.58
C PHE A 346 17.64 -20.31 -3.00
N LEU A 347 16.65 -19.86 -2.21
CA LEU A 347 15.89 -18.63 -2.45
C LEU A 347 15.30 -18.58 -3.86
N LYS A 348 14.90 -19.75 -4.35
CA LYS A 348 14.37 -19.94 -5.71
C LYS A 348 13.17 -19.03 -5.95
N THR A 349 12.37 -18.79 -4.92
CA THR A 349 11.18 -17.99 -5.06
C THR A 349 11.40 -16.53 -4.74
N SER A 350 12.54 -16.07 -4.20
CA SER A 350 12.70 -14.66 -3.82
C SER A 350 12.47 -13.69 -4.99
N ALA A 351 11.82 -12.55 -4.71
CA ALA A 351 11.40 -11.57 -5.74
C ALA A 351 11.96 -10.16 -5.54
N PHE A 352 12.46 -9.84 -4.33
CA PHE A 352 12.83 -8.48 -3.92
C PHE A 352 14.33 -8.28 -3.67
N ILE A 353 15.15 -9.32 -3.88
CA ILE A 353 16.59 -9.24 -3.60
C ILE A 353 17.24 -8.38 -4.67
N GLU A 354 17.89 -7.31 -4.24
CA GLU A 354 18.57 -6.33 -5.10
C GLU A 354 20.06 -6.67 -5.26
N SER A 355 20.71 -7.24 -4.24
CA SER A 355 22.08 -7.73 -4.37
C SER A 355 22.40 -8.98 -3.56
N CYS A 356 23.35 -9.77 -4.05
CA CYS A 356 23.87 -10.96 -3.36
C CYS A 356 25.40 -10.99 -3.36
N SER A 357 26.01 -11.36 -2.23
CA SER A 357 27.46 -11.45 -2.05
C SER A 357 27.86 -12.83 -1.53
N LEU A 358 28.70 -13.52 -2.31
CA LEU A 358 29.11 -14.91 -2.17
C LEU A 358 30.65 -15.02 -2.26
N PRO A 359 31.42 -14.38 -1.35
CA PRO A 359 32.88 -14.27 -1.46
C PRO A 359 33.62 -15.62 -1.52
N ASN A 360 33.09 -16.66 -0.88
CA ASN A 360 33.77 -17.97 -0.72
C ASN A 360 33.08 -19.11 -1.48
N THR A 361 32.00 -18.84 -2.21
CA THR A 361 31.20 -19.90 -2.84
C THR A 361 31.89 -20.45 -4.08
N ILE A 362 32.07 -21.77 -4.12
CA ILE A 362 32.70 -22.53 -5.20
C ILE A 362 31.65 -23.19 -6.10
N THR A 363 30.59 -23.74 -5.51
CA THR A 363 29.53 -24.43 -6.25
C THR A 363 28.14 -23.94 -5.88
N ILE A 364 27.25 -23.87 -6.87
CA ILE A 364 25.83 -23.53 -6.71
C ILE A 364 24.96 -24.55 -7.43
N GLY A 365 23.95 -25.06 -6.73
CA GLY A 365 22.94 -25.99 -7.23
C GLY A 365 21.91 -25.37 -8.19
N ASN A 366 20.88 -26.15 -8.50
CA ASN A 366 19.83 -25.77 -9.45
C ASN A 366 18.97 -24.60 -8.93
N ASN A 367 18.37 -23.80 -9.82
CA ASN A 367 17.35 -22.78 -9.52
C ASN A 367 17.76 -21.66 -8.54
N PHE A 368 19.05 -21.39 -8.37
CA PHE A 368 19.51 -20.30 -7.50
C PHE A 368 18.99 -18.94 -7.97
N LEU A 369 18.24 -18.25 -7.09
CA LEU A 369 17.61 -16.95 -7.36
C LEU A 369 16.91 -16.87 -8.73
N ARG A 370 16.25 -17.96 -9.11
CA ARG A 370 15.45 -18.03 -10.34
C ARG A 370 14.26 -17.07 -10.24
N SER A 371 13.99 -16.28 -11.26
CA SER A 371 12.85 -15.34 -11.33
C SER A 371 12.87 -14.20 -10.30
N ASN A 372 14.05 -13.81 -9.82
CA ASN A 372 14.19 -12.66 -8.94
C ASN A 372 14.28 -11.35 -9.75
N TYR A 373 13.13 -10.71 -10.00
CA TYR A 373 13.05 -9.56 -10.90
C TYR A 373 13.91 -8.37 -10.46
N MET A 374 14.11 -8.18 -9.14
CA MET A 374 14.79 -6.99 -8.57
C MET A 374 16.32 -7.08 -8.52
N LEU A 375 16.93 -8.18 -8.97
CA LEU A 375 18.37 -8.37 -8.85
C LEU A 375 19.16 -7.37 -9.72
N HIS A 376 20.08 -6.63 -9.11
CA HIS A 376 20.97 -5.70 -9.82
C HIS A 376 22.42 -6.17 -9.85
N ASN A 377 22.90 -6.84 -8.80
CA ASN A 377 24.31 -7.17 -8.66
C ASN A 377 24.54 -8.48 -7.91
N ILE A 378 25.54 -9.24 -8.37
CA ILE A 378 26.07 -10.41 -7.68
C ILE A 378 27.59 -10.34 -7.61
N TYR A 379 28.13 -10.56 -6.41
CA TYR A 379 29.56 -10.72 -6.18
C TYR A 379 29.88 -12.18 -5.83
N ALA A 380 30.49 -12.92 -6.76
CA ALA A 380 30.88 -14.32 -6.52
C ALA A 380 32.22 -14.64 -7.23
N PRO A 381 33.35 -14.09 -6.73
CA PRO A 381 34.64 -14.14 -7.44
C PRO A 381 35.25 -15.54 -7.52
N THR A 382 34.89 -16.43 -6.60
CA THR A 382 35.45 -17.79 -6.44
C THR A 382 34.57 -18.88 -7.04
N LEU A 383 33.43 -18.51 -7.63
CA LEU A 383 32.44 -19.44 -8.15
C LEU A 383 32.98 -20.18 -9.38
N GLU A 384 33.03 -21.52 -9.31
CA GLU A 384 33.60 -22.37 -10.35
C GLU A 384 32.55 -23.21 -11.09
N VAL A 385 31.53 -23.70 -10.39
CA VAL A 385 30.52 -24.62 -10.96
C VAL A 385 29.11 -24.19 -10.60
N ILE A 386 28.24 -24.13 -11.59
CA ILE A 386 26.84 -23.75 -11.46
C ILE A 386 25.96 -24.80 -12.15
N GLN A 387 24.89 -25.26 -11.49
CA GLN A 387 23.92 -26.18 -12.10
C GLN A 387 22.82 -25.42 -12.88
N ASP A 388 21.67 -26.05 -13.10
CA ASP A 388 20.66 -25.56 -14.05
C ASP A 388 19.87 -24.36 -13.50
N ASP A 389 19.34 -23.53 -14.40
CA ASP A 389 18.42 -22.41 -14.13
C ASP A 389 18.99 -21.30 -13.21
N PHE A 390 20.32 -21.19 -13.08
CA PHE A 390 20.96 -20.10 -12.33
C PHE A 390 20.58 -18.74 -12.91
N LEU A 391 19.97 -17.91 -12.06
CA LEU A 391 19.53 -16.55 -12.41
C LEU A 391 18.70 -16.46 -13.69
N ALA A 392 18.00 -17.53 -14.06
CA ALA A 392 17.03 -17.46 -15.14
C ALA A 392 15.91 -16.47 -14.75
N LEU A 393 15.42 -15.68 -15.71
CA LEU A 393 14.29 -14.75 -15.55
C LEU A 393 14.57 -13.58 -14.57
N ASN A 394 15.79 -13.03 -14.52
CA ASN A 394 16.10 -11.85 -13.71
C ASN A 394 16.07 -10.59 -14.61
N GLY A 395 14.99 -9.81 -14.50
CA GLY A 395 14.70 -8.71 -15.43
C GLY A 395 15.56 -7.45 -15.29
N LEU A 396 16.24 -7.25 -14.16
CA LEU A 396 16.99 -6.03 -13.85
C LEU A 396 18.51 -6.23 -13.70
N LEU A 397 19.02 -7.44 -13.95
CA LEU A 397 20.45 -7.74 -13.89
C LEU A 397 21.15 -7.22 -15.16
N LYS A 398 21.98 -6.19 -15.00
CA LYS A 398 22.63 -5.50 -16.12
C LYS A 398 24.02 -6.03 -16.45
N ASP A 399 24.81 -6.30 -15.42
CA ASP A 399 26.22 -6.67 -15.53
C ASP A 399 26.52 -7.84 -14.58
N LEU A 400 27.32 -8.80 -15.03
CA LEU A 400 27.75 -9.94 -14.21
C LEU A 400 29.22 -10.28 -14.41
N ASN A 401 29.96 -10.46 -13.31
CA ASN A 401 31.37 -10.81 -13.33
C ASN A 401 31.64 -12.08 -12.51
N LEU A 402 31.94 -13.18 -13.20
CA LEU A 402 32.24 -14.50 -12.64
C LEU A 402 33.57 -15.02 -13.23
N PRO A 403 34.71 -14.44 -12.83
CA PRO A 403 36.00 -14.67 -13.50
C PRO A 403 36.53 -16.09 -13.32
N SER A 404 36.11 -16.82 -12.28
CA SER A 404 36.59 -18.17 -11.96
C SER A 404 35.68 -19.28 -12.48
N LEU A 405 34.58 -18.94 -13.15
CA LEU A 405 33.56 -19.88 -13.56
C LEU A 405 34.07 -20.82 -14.66
N LYS A 406 33.99 -22.13 -14.44
CA LYS A 406 34.49 -23.20 -15.34
C LYS A 406 33.37 -23.99 -15.99
N GLU A 407 32.27 -24.26 -15.27
CA GLU A 407 31.15 -25.05 -15.77
C GLU A 407 29.79 -24.43 -15.40
N VAL A 408 28.87 -24.44 -16.37
CA VAL A 408 27.47 -24.02 -16.18
C VAL A 408 26.48 -25.05 -16.70
N GLY A 409 25.40 -25.23 -15.94
CA GLY A 409 24.25 -26.03 -16.30
C GLY A 409 23.36 -25.43 -17.38
N ASN A 410 22.20 -26.07 -17.58
CA ASN A 410 21.20 -25.64 -18.55
C ASN A 410 20.58 -24.30 -18.14
N ASN A 411 20.09 -23.51 -19.11
CA ASN A 411 19.34 -22.27 -18.89
C ASN A 411 20.07 -21.19 -18.05
N PHE A 412 21.40 -21.24 -17.95
CA PHE A 412 22.19 -20.21 -17.28
C PHE A 412 21.84 -18.82 -17.82
N LEU A 413 21.34 -17.93 -16.95
CA LEU A 413 20.89 -16.58 -17.29
C LEU A 413 19.91 -16.51 -18.48
N LYS A 414 19.05 -17.50 -18.62
CA LYS A 414 17.98 -17.48 -19.63
C LYS A 414 17.02 -16.32 -19.35
N THR A 415 16.69 -15.52 -20.37
CA THR A 415 15.71 -14.42 -20.32
C THR A 415 16.04 -13.35 -19.28
N ASN A 416 17.24 -12.75 -19.37
CA ASN A 416 17.62 -11.54 -18.62
C ASN A 416 17.60 -10.33 -19.57
N GLU A 417 16.45 -9.66 -19.65
CA GLU A 417 16.18 -8.72 -20.75
C GLU A 417 17.15 -7.54 -20.81
N VAL A 418 17.69 -7.08 -19.68
CA VAL A 418 18.58 -5.89 -19.62
C VAL A 418 20.07 -6.22 -19.49
N LEU A 419 20.45 -7.50 -19.51
CA LEU A 419 21.84 -7.93 -19.42
C LEU A 419 22.64 -7.41 -20.63
N ASP A 420 23.63 -6.55 -20.39
CA ASP A 420 24.48 -5.93 -21.41
C ASP A 420 25.90 -6.54 -21.40
N PHE A 421 26.42 -6.89 -20.22
CA PHE A 421 27.77 -7.40 -20.05
C PHE A 421 27.84 -8.63 -19.15
N ILE A 422 28.65 -9.60 -19.57
CA ILE A 422 29.05 -10.73 -18.75
C ILE A 422 30.55 -11.04 -18.91
N ASN A 423 31.24 -11.24 -17.79
CA ASN A 423 32.60 -11.75 -17.77
C ASN A 423 32.62 -13.18 -17.19
N VAL A 424 32.90 -14.15 -18.05
CA VAL A 424 33.04 -15.59 -17.75
C VAL A 424 34.25 -16.16 -18.48
N SER A 425 35.39 -15.45 -18.42
CA SER A 425 36.58 -15.75 -19.22
C SER A 425 37.17 -17.14 -18.98
N SER A 426 36.93 -17.75 -17.83
CA SER A 426 37.45 -19.09 -17.48
C SER A 426 36.53 -20.24 -17.88
N LEU A 427 35.39 -19.94 -18.54
CA LEU A 427 34.36 -20.92 -18.82
C LEU A 427 34.83 -21.96 -19.85
N GLU A 428 34.66 -23.24 -19.52
CA GLU A 428 35.11 -24.37 -20.32
C GLU A 428 33.93 -25.21 -20.84
N ILE A 429 32.90 -25.40 -20.01
CA ILE A 429 31.76 -26.29 -20.28
C ILE A 429 30.45 -25.50 -20.17
N ILE A 430 29.66 -25.53 -21.24
CA ILE A 430 28.33 -24.90 -21.34
C ILE A 430 27.31 -25.97 -21.70
N LYS A 431 26.20 -26.08 -20.95
CA LYS A 431 25.04 -26.91 -21.34
C LYS A 431 23.97 -26.12 -22.13
N ASP A 432 22.77 -26.68 -22.30
CA ASP A 432 21.76 -26.16 -23.24
C ASP A 432 21.17 -24.81 -22.78
N ASN A 433 20.72 -23.99 -23.75
CA ASN A 433 20.03 -22.70 -23.53
C ASN A 433 20.83 -21.64 -22.74
N PHE A 434 22.16 -21.74 -22.71
CA PHE A 434 23.02 -20.73 -22.10
C PHE A 434 22.76 -19.35 -22.69
N LEU A 435 22.43 -18.37 -21.85
CA LEU A 435 22.13 -16.99 -22.27
C LEU A 435 21.06 -16.89 -23.37
N ARG A 436 20.12 -17.83 -23.46
CA ARG A 436 18.97 -17.73 -24.37
C ARG A 436 18.09 -16.53 -24.00
N ASP A 437 17.54 -15.84 -25.00
CA ASP A 437 16.61 -14.71 -24.85
C ASP A 437 17.19 -13.44 -24.15
N ASN A 438 18.49 -13.14 -24.32
CA ASN A 438 19.12 -11.93 -23.76
C ASN A 438 19.30 -10.82 -24.80
N LYS A 439 18.18 -10.21 -25.21
CA LYS A 439 18.12 -9.31 -26.39
C LYS A 439 19.07 -8.10 -26.35
N ASN A 440 19.50 -7.66 -25.15
CA ASN A 440 20.40 -6.51 -24.97
C ASN A 440 21.89 -6.89 -24.87
N LEU A 441 22.23 -8.18 -24.81
CA LEU A 441 23.62 -8.62 -24.71
C LEU A 441 24.37 -8.30 -26.01
N ARG A 442 25.48 -7.57 -25.91
CA ARG A 442 26.22 -7.08 -27.10
C ARG A 442 27.49 -7.85 -27.40
N LYS A 443 28.21 -8.28 -26.37
CA LYS A 443 29.53 -8.90 -26.50
C LYS A 443 29.68 -10.05 -25.52
N LEU A 444 30.32 -11.12 -25.97
CA LEU A 444 30.60 -12.29 -25.16
C LEU A 444 31.99 -12.83 -25.50
N PHE A 445 32.86 -12.89 -24.49
CA PHE A 445 34.23 -13.40 -24.63
C PHE A 445 34.36 -14.77 -23.94
N LEU A 446 34.72 -15.78 -24.73
CA LEU A 446 34.74 -17.19 -24.30
C LEU A 446 36.00 -17.90 -24.82
N PRO A 447 37.19 -17.54 -24.30
CA PRO A 447 38.47 -18.02 -24.86
C PRO A 447 38.75 -19.50 -24.58
N ASN A 448 38.16 -20.08 -23.51
CA ASN A 448 38.55 -21.39 -22.96
C ASN A 448 37.53 -22.51 -23.23
N ILE A 449 36.52 -22.28 -24.07
CA ILE A 449 35.43 -23.23 -24.29
C ILE A 449 35.93 -24.53 -24.93
N LYS A 450 35.51 -25.65 -24.31
CA LYS A 450 35.77 -27.03 -24.74
C LYS A 450 34.49 -27.72 -25.21
N TYR A 451 33.35 -27.43 -24.57
CA TYR A 451 32.06 -28.04 -24.88
C TYR A 451 30.91 -27.03 -24.79
N THR A 452 29.97 -27.13 -25.73
CA THR A 452 28.74 -26.32 -25.74
C THR A 452 27.51 -27.19 -26.04
N GLY A 453 26.47 -27.02 -25.25
CA GLY A 453 25.13 -27.55 -25.51
C GLY A 453 24.39 -26.81 -26.64
N LYS A 454 23.14 -27.20 -26.85
CA LYS A 454 22.24 -26.64 -27.88
C LYS A 454 21.66 -25.30 -27.44
N TYR A 455 21.30 -24.44 -28.40
CA TYR A 455 20.57 -23.18 -28.18
C TYR A 455 21.24 -22.19 -27.21
N MET A 456 22.56 -22.29 -27.00
CA MET A 456 23.38 -21.24 -26.40
C MET A 456 23.10 -19.94 -27.18
N LEU A 457 22.66 -18.82 -26.61
CA LEU A 457 22.35 -17.57 -27.35
C LEU A 457 21.16 -17.61 -28.32
N ASP A 458 20.31 -18.64 -28.34
CA ASP A 458 19.10 -18.59 -29.16
C ASP A 458 18.25 -17.34 -28.82
N SER A 459 17.61 -16.75 -29.84
CA SER A 459 16.75 -15.56 -29.70
C SER A 459 17.46 -14.31 -29.12
N ASN A 460 18.77 -14.20 -29.29
CA ASN A 460 19.54 -12.96 -29.07
C ASN A 460 19.65 -12.15 -30.36
N ARG A 461 19.66 -10.81 -30.28
CA ARG A 461 19.65 -9.95 -31.49
C ARG A 461 21.04 -9.70 -32.09
N PHE A 462 22.05 -9.37 -31.28
CA PHE A 462 23.34 -8.86 -31.78
C PHE A 462 24.53 -9.20 -30.86
N VAL A 463 24.76 -10.48 -30.56
CA VAL A 463 25.90 -10.89 -29.71
C VAL A 463 27.13 -11.17 -30.58
N LYS A 464 28.18 -10.35 -30.45
CA LYS A 464 29.50 -10.67 -31.03
C LYS A 464 30.23 -11.63 -30.10
N ILE A 465 30.50 -12.85 -30.58
CA ILE A 465 31.31 -13.84 -29.88
C ILE A 465 32.77 -13.64 -30.29
N THR A 466 33.67 -13.51 -29.33
CA THR A 466 35.11 -13.54 -29.56
C THR A 466 35.70 -14.76 -28.86
N GLN A 467 36.28 -15.66 -29.66
CA GLN A 467 37.11 -16.77 -29.20
C GLN A 467 38.55 -16.46 -29.60
N THR A 468 39.53 -16.78 -28.76
CA THR A 468 40.93 -16.77 -29.20
C THR A 468 41.09 -17.81 -30.30
N GLU A 469 41.61 -17.40 -31.46
CA GLU A 469 41.94 -18.28 -32.58
C GLU A 469 42.78 -19.45 -32.05
N ARG A 470 42.25 -20.68 -32.09
CA ARG A 470 43.05 -21.86 -31.81
C ARG A 470 44.13 -21.95 -32.89
N SER A 471 45.40 -21.87 -32.49
CA SER A 471 46.52 -22.36 -33.29
C SER A 471 46.20 -23.79 -33.72
N LYS A 472 46.22 -24.00 -35.04
CA LYS A 472 45.86 -25.24 -35.76
C LYS A 472 46.49 -26.50 -35.20
#